data_AF-A0A218X182-F1
#
_entry.id   AF-A0A218X182-F1
#
_cell.length_a   1.000
_cell.length_b   1.000
_cell.length_c   1.000
_cell.angle_alpha   90.00
_cell.angle_beta   90.00
_cell.angle_gamma   90.00
#
_symmetry.space_group_name_H-M   'P 1'
#
loop_
_entity.id
_entity.type
_entity.pdbx_description
1 polymer ?
#
loop_
_entity_poly.entity_id
_entity_poly.type
_entity_poly.pdbx_seq_one_letter_code
_entity_poly.pdbx_strand_id
1 'polypeptide(L)'
;MALTKQSILLALIFVFGGWASLAASRSLLESPSMHERHEHWMTLYGRVYKDASERQRRFEMRTWSALTPFNRSNGKPYKVGVNQFADLTIEEFKASRNRFKSHMGSTDGASFKSGIFTGTCGTKLDHGVTAIGYGASDGMKYWLVKNSWGAQWGEEGYIRTQMDVDAKEGLCGLAMKASYPTA
;
A
#
# COMPACT_ATOMS: atom_id res chain seq x y z
N MET A 1 -58.32 -16.32 27.35
CA MET A 1 -57.72 -16.87 26.11
C MET A 1 -56.90 -15.85 25.30
N ALA A 2 -56.38 -14.78 25.92
CA ALA A 2 -55.63 -13.71 25.21
C ALA A 2 -54.11 -13.76 25.44
N LEU A 3 -53.65 -14.02 26.68
CA LEU A 3 -52.23 -14.07 27.04
C LEU A 3 -51.39 -15.00 26.13
N THR A 4 -51.92 -16.18 25.80
CA THR A 4 -51.20 -17.18 24.98
C THR A 4 -50.88 -16.69 23.58
N LYS A 5 -51.73 -15.86 22.96
CA LYS A 5 -51.46 -15.30 21.62
C LYS A 5 -50.35 -14.25 21.65
N GLN A 6 -50.30 -13.43 22.71
CA GLN A 6 -49.30 -12.37 22.85
C GLN A 6 -47.90 -12.94 23.11
N SER A 7 -47.79 -14.01 23.92
CA SER A 7 -46.51 -14.72 24.14
C SER A 7 -45.98 -15.38 22.87
N ILE A 8 -46.85 -15.95 22.02
CA ILE A 8 -46.44 -16.52 20.72
C ILE A 8 -45.94 -15.43 19.76
N LEU A 9 -46.63 -14.28 19.70
CA LEU A 9 -46.24 -13.17 18.83
C LEU A 9 -44.84 -12.62 19.22
N LEU A 10 -44.58 -12.47 20.53
CA LEU A 10 -43.28 -12.04 21.03
C LEU A 10 -42.17 -13.07 20.72
N ALA A 11 -42.45 -14.37 20.90
CA ALA A 11 -41.49 -15.43 20.55
C ALA A 11 -41.13 -15.42 19.06
N LEU A 12 -42.10 -15.23 18.16
CA LEU A 12 -41.86 -15.11 16.73
C LEU A 12 -41.00 -13.88 16.39
N ILE A 13 -41.26 -12.73 17.03
CA ILE A 13 -40.44 -11.51 16.84
C ILE A 13 -38.98 -11.75 17.25
N PHE A 14 -38.71 -12.45 18.35
CA PHE A 14 -37.34 -12.80 18.74
C PHE A 14 -36.68 -13.78 17.77
N VAL A 15 -37.40 -14.77 17.24
CA VAL A 15 -36.87 -15.71 16.24
C VAL A 15 -36.53 -14.98 14.93
N PHE A 16 -37.47 -14.21 14.36
CA PHE A 16 -37.23 -13.49 13.12
C PHE A 16 -36.20 -12.35 13.28
N GLY A 17 -36.23 -11.62 14.40
CA GLY A 17 -35.25 -10.59 14.73
C GLY A 17 -33.83 -11.14 14.92
N GLY A 18 -33.69 -12.31 15.58
CA GLY A 18 -32.42 -13.01 15.71
C GLY A 18 -31.86 -13.49 14.36
N TRP A 19 -32.73 -14.02 13.48
CA TRP A 19 -32.32 -14.46 12.13
C TRP A 19 -31.94 -13.29 11.22
N ALA A 20 -32.69 -12.18 11.26
CA ALA A 20 -32.33 -10.95 10.55
C ALA A 20 -31.00 -10.38 11.05
N SER A 21 -30.77 -10.38 12.36
CA SER A 21 -29.51 -9.95 12.96
C SER A 21 -28.33 -10.83 12.52
N LEU A 22 -28.52 -12.16 12.49
CA LEU A 22 -27.48 -13.10 12.09
C LEU A 22 -27.19 -13.04 10.57
N ALA A 23 -28.20 -12.77 9.74
CA ALA A 23 -28.03 -12.55 8.30
C ALA A 23 -27.29 -11.25 8.00
N ALA A 24 -27.67 -10.14 8.63
CA ALA A 24 -26.97 -8.85 8.51
C ALA A 24 -25.53 -8.91 9.07
N SER A 25 -25.28 -9.73 10.10
CA SER A 25 -23.93 -9.97 10.61
C SER A 25 -23.03 -10.68 9.60
N ARG A 26 -23.58 -11.54 8.74
CA ARG A 26 -22.81 -12.26 7.70
C ARG A 26 -22.40 -11.35 6.55
N SER A 27 -23.30 -10.48 6.07
CA SER A 27 -22.99 -9.56 4.96
C SER A 27 -21.97 -8.48 5.33
N LEU A 28 -21.87 -8.08 6.60
CA LEU A 28 -20.88 -7.10 7.08
C LEU A 28 -19.46 -7.67 7.26
N LEU A 29 -19.27 -8.99 7.13
CA LEU A 29 -17.99 -9.68 7.37
C LEU A 29 -17.33 -10.26 6.10
N GLU A 30 -18.02 -10.22 4.96
CA GLU A 30 -17.46 -10.69 3.69
C GLU A 30 -16.58 -9.59 3.07
N SER A 31 -15.25 -9.80 3.14
CA SER A 31 -14.31 -8.84 2.56
C SER A 31 -14.42 -8.85 1.02
N PRO A 32 -14.42 -7.70 0.33
CA PRO A 32 -14.62 -7.67 -1.13
C PRO A 32 -13.70 -8.61 -1.87
N SER A 33 -14.21 -9.23 -2.93
CA SER A 33 -13.44 -10.12 -3.80
C SER A 33 -12.26 -9.38 -4.44
N MET A 34 -11.24 -10.12 -4.87
CA MET A 34 -10.09 -9.51 -5.53
C MET A 34 -10.50 -8.74 -6.80
N HIS A 35 -11.50 -9.23 -7.54
CA HIS A 35 -12.05 -8.54 -8.71
C HIS A 35 -12.65 -7.18 -8.33
N GLU A 36 -13.54 -7.12 -7.33
CA GLU A 36 -14.15 -5.85 -6.88
C GLU A 36 -13.10 -4.84 -6.37
N ARG A 37 -12.05 -5.33 -5.70
CA ARG A 37 -10.92 -4.47 -5.30
C ARG A 37 -10.17 -3.89 -6.51
N HIS A 38 -10.02 -4.67 -7.57
CA HIS A 38 -9.43 -4.21 -8.83
C HIS A 38 -10.35 -3.22 -9.56
N GLU A 39 -11.66 -3.47 -9.66
CA GLU A 39 -12.64 -2.52 -10.23
C GLU A 39 -12.60 -1.16 -9.50
N HIS A 40 -12.65 -1.21 -8.17
CA HIS A 40 -12.63 0.00 -7.34
C HIS A 40 -11.30 0.74 -7.47
N TRP A 41 -10.17 0.03 -7.50
CA TRP A 41 -8.86 0.63 -7.73
C TRP A 41 -8.74 1.26 -9.13
N MET A 42 -9.24 0.61 -10.18
CA MET A 42 -9.23 1.19 -11.52
C MET A 42 -10.02 2.50 -11.55
N THR A 43 -11.19 2.52 -10.91
CA THR A 43 -12.03 3.71 -10.78
C THR A 43 -11.29 4.83 -10.01
N LEU A 44 -10.68 4.50 -8.87
CA LEU A 44 -9.94 5.44 -8.01
C LEU A 44 -8.74 6.10 -8.72
N TYR A 45 -8.08 5.38 -9.62
CA TYR A 45 -6.89 5.84 -10.34
C TYR A 45 -7.11 6.14 -11.84
N GLY A 46 -8.37 6.20 -12.29
CA GLY A 46 -8.72 6.55 -13.68
C GLY A 46 -8.16 5.58 -14.73
N ARG A 47 -8.07 4.29 -14.42
CA ARG A 47 -7.39 3.29 -15.24
C ARG A 47 -8.29 2.77 -16.36
N VAL A 48 -7.80 2.91 -17.59
CA VAL A 48 -8.43 2.37 -18.80
C VAL A 48 -7.38 1.54 -19.53
N TYR A 49 -7.69 0.28 -19.81
CA TYR A 49 -6.82 -0.63 -20.54
C TYR A 49 -7.22 -0.73 -22.02
N LYS A 50 -6.26 -1.14 -22.86
CA LYS A 50 -6.46 -1.32 -24.30
C LYS A 50 -7.58 -2.32 -24.64
N ASP A 51 -7.57 -3.46 -23.97
CA ASP A 51 -8.47 -4.59 -24.22
C ASP A 51 -8.65 -5.45 -22.96
N ALA A 52 -9.63 -6.37 -22.99
CA ALA A 52 -9.94 -7.26 -21.87
C ALA A 52 -8.79 -8.21 -21.52
N SER A 53 -7.97 -8.61 -22.51
CA SER A 53 -6.82 -9.49 -22.29
C SER A 53 -5.72 -8.77 -21.52
N GLU A 54 -5.44 -7.51 -21.85
CA GLU A 54 -4.51 -6.68 -21.10
C GLU A 54 -5.01 -6.42 -19.68
N ARG A 55 -6.30 -6.10 -19.54
CA ARG A 55 -6.96 -5.95 -18.24
C ARG A 55 -6.79 -7.19 -17.35
N GLN A 56 -6.95 -8.38 -17.92
CA GLN A 56 -6.78 -9.64 -17.22
C GLN A 56 -5.32 -9.86 -16.77
N ARG A 57 -4.34 -9.63 -17.64
CA ARG A 57 -2.90 -9.71 -17.27
C ARG A 57 -2.54 -8.78 -16.12
N ARG A 58 -3.08 -7.55 -16.11
CA ARG A 58 -2.84 -6.55 -15.07
C ARG A 58 -3.49 -6.93 -13.73
N PHE A 59 -4.63 -7.60 -13.77
CA PHE A 59 -5.28 -8.19 -12.61
C PHE A 59 -4.52 -9.39 -12.03
N GLU A 60 -3.95 -10.24 -12.88
CA GLU A 60 -3.16 -11.41 -12.48
C GLU A 60 -1.78 -11.07 -11.90
N MET A 61 -1.38 -9.79 -11.92
CA MET A 61 -0.09 -9.36 -11.38
C MET A 61 0.05 -9.65 -9.90
N ARG A 62 1.25 -10.14 -9.52
CA ARG A 62 1.65 -10.51 -8.16
C ARG A 62 1.34 -9.44 -7.10
N THR A 63 1.28 -8.16 -7.47
CA THR A 63 0.89 -7.06 -6.57
C THR A 63 -0.46 -7.30 -5.90
N TRP A 64 -1.41 -7.94 -6.59
CA TRP A 64 -2.75 -8.15 -6.05
C TRP A 64 -2.79 -9.26 -4.98
N SER A 65 -2.01 -10.32 -5.15
CA SER A 65 -2.01 -11.48 -4.24
C SER A 65 -0.96 -11.42 -3.12
N ALA A 66 0.17 -10.73 -3.32
CA ALA A 66 1.31 -10.79 -2.41
C ALA A 66 1.27 -9.84 -1.20
N LEU A 67 0.42 -8.80 -1.21
CA LEU A 67 0.39 -7.78 -0.15
C LEU A 67 -0.03 -8.35 1.22
N THR A 68 -1.02 -9.24 1.26
CA THR A 68 -1.52 -9.82 2.51
C THR A 68 -0.48 -10.73 3.16
N PRO A 69 0.17 -11.67 2.44
CA PRO A 69 1.33 -12.41 2.98
C PRO A 69 2.47 -11.51 3.46
N PHE A 70 2.84 -10.48 2.68
CA PHE A 70 3.93 -9.56 3.04
C PHE A 70 3.62 -8.80 4.34
N ASN A 71 2.45 -8.17 4.44
CA ASN A 71 2.08 -7.39 5.62
C ASN A 71 1.77 -8.26 6.86
N ARG A 72 1.62 -9.59 6.69
CA ARG A 72 1.52 -10.57 7.80
C ARG A 72 2.88 -11.10 8.26
N SER A 73 3.98 -10.84 7.55
CA SER A 73 5.31 -11.21 8.05
C SER A 73 5.70 -10.28 9.20
N ASN A 74 5.42 -10.71 10.43
CA ASN A 74 5.80 -10.02 11.66
C ASN A 74 7.32 -9.83 11.70
N GLY A 75 7.78 -8.58 11.50
CA GLY A 75 9.20 -8.24 11.53
C GLY A 75 9.60 -7.03 10.68
N LYS A 76 8.79 -6.64 9.67
CA LYS A 76 9.06 -5.42 8.89
C LYS A 76 8.44 -4.17 9.55
N PRO A 77 9.21 -3.09 9.79
CA PRO A 77 8.70 -1.81 10.32
C PRO A 77 7.97 -0.94 9.28
N TYR A 78 7.69 -1.48 8.10
CA TYR A 78 6.92 -0.84 7.04
C TYR A 78 5.88 -1.78 6.42
N LYS A 79 4.87 -1.18 5.79
CA LYS A 79 3.81 -1.86 5.05
C LYS A 79 3.85 -1.45 3.59
N VAL A 80 3.50 -2.41 2.73
CA VAL A 80 3.24 -2.19 1.30
C VAL A 80 1.74 -2.19 1.04
N GLY A 81 1.30 -1.57 -0.05
CA GLY A 81 -0.11 -1.50 -0.40
C GLY A 81 -0.35 -1.29 -1.89
N VAL A 82 -1.59 -1.53 -2.30
CA VAL A 82 -2.06 -1.15 -3.64
C VAL A 82 -2.06 0.39 -3.71
N ASN A 83 -1.30 0.95 -4.64
CA ASN A 83 -1.29 2.37 -4.96
C ASN A 83 -1.42 2.55 -6.49
N GLN A 84 -1.28 3.77 -7.00
CA GLN A 84 -1.42 4.06 -8.44
C GLN A 84 -0.47 3.27 -9.37
N PHE A 85 0.55 2.58 -8.84
CA PHE A 85 1.53 1.81 -9.60
C PHE A 85 1.30 0.29 -9.55
N ALA A 86 0.20 -0.16 -8.97
CA ALA A 86 -0.02 -1.58 -8.71
C ALA A 86 -0.10 -2.46 -9.98
N ASP A 87 -0.46 -1.85 -11.12
CA ASP A 87 -0.53 -2.46 -12.44
C ASP A 87 0.76 -2.35 -13.26
N LEU A 88 1.85 -1.78 -12.72
CA LEU A 88 3.13 -1.68 -13.41
C LEU A 88 4.10 -2.78 -12.96
N THR A 89 4.68 -3.51 -13.93
CA THR A 89 5.85 -4.34 -13.64
C THR A 89 7.01 -3.45 -13.18
N ILE A 90 8.00 -4.04 -12.51
CA ILE A 90 9.14 -3.26 -12.01
C ILE A 90 9.92 -2.54 -13.13
N GLU A 91 9.96 -3.11 -14.34
CA GLU A 91 10.61 -2.47 -15.50
C GLU A 91 9.75 -1.35 -16.12
N GLU A 92 8.43 -1.51 -16.20
CA GLU A 92 7.53 -0.42 -16.62
C GLU A 92 7.51 0.72 -15.59
N PHE A 93 7.53 0.39 -14.31
CA PHE A 93 7.64 1.36 -13.23
C PHE A 93 8.91 2.20 -13.37
N LYS A 94 10.08 1.56 -13.48
CA LYS A 94 11.36 2.21 -13.78
C LYS A 94 11.28 3.07 -15.05
N ALA A 95 10.76 2.52 -16.16
CA ALA A 95 10.66 3.24 -17.43
C ALA A 95 9.77 4.49 -17.36
N SER A 96 8.67 4.43 -16.60
CA SER A 96 7.69 5.52 -16.52
C SER A 96 8.12 6.71 -15.65
N ARG A 97 8.98 6.50 -14.64
CA ARG A 97 9.38 7.55 -13.68
C ARG A 97 10.84 8.00 -13.79
N ASN A 98 11.73 7.19 -14.35
CA ASN A 98 13.18 7.47 -14.33
C ASN A 98 13.66 8.26 -15.56
N ARG A 99 13.12 9.48 -15.77
CA ARG A 99 13.67 10.42 -16.76
C ARG A 99 15.05 10.97 -16.38
N PHE A 100 15.43 10.85 -15.11
CA PHE A 100 16.83 10.64 -14.69
C PHE A 100 16.98 9.18 -14.20
N LYS A 101 18.07 8.48 -14.57
CA LYS A 101 18.23 7.02 -14.42
C LYS A 101 19.23 6.60 -13.34
N SER A 102 18.92 5.56 -12.53
CA SER A 102 19.82 4.53 -11.90
C SER A 102 19.29 3.50 -10.84
N HIS A 103 18.02 3.49 -10.35
CA HIS A 103 17.27 2.40 -9.61
C HIS A 103 16.98 2.45 -8.06
N MET A 104 15.94 3.18 -7.56
CA MET A 104 15.08 2.87 -6.38
C MET A 104 14.15 1.69 -6.75
N GLY A 105 14.80 0.62 -7.23
CA GLY A 105 14.23 -0.36 -8.14
C GLY A 105 13.70 -1.62 -7.47
N SER A 106 13.22 -1.54 -6.22
CA SER A 106 12.58 -2.67 -5.54
C SER A 106 11.06 -2.55 -5.57
N THR A 107 10.40 -3.72 -5.60
CA THR A 107 8.94 -3.84 -5.52
C THR A 107 8.38 -3.18 -4.26
N ASP A 108 9.13 -3.28 -3.17
CA ASP A 108 8.77 -2.76 -1.85
C ASP A 108 8.75 -1.23 -1.83
N GLY A 109 9.68 -0.57 -2.54
CA GLY A 109 9.69 0.89 -2.70
C GLY A 109 8.55 1.39 -3.60
N ALA A 110 8.31 0.72 -4.72
CA ALA A 110 7.21 1.08 -5.63
C ALA A 110 5.82 0.93 -4.94
N SER A 111 5.65 -0.10 -4.12
CA SER A 111 4.42 -0.40 -3.37
C SER A 111 4.41 0.13 -1.92
N PHE A 112 5.42 0.92 -1.50
CA PHE A 112 5.50 1.45 -0.13
C PHE A 112 4.23 2.23 0.24
N LYS A 113 3.70 1.97 1.45
CA LYS A 113 2.49 2.61 1.95
C LYS A 113 2.68 3.36 3.27
N SER A 114 3.38 2.79 4.26
CA SER A 114 3.65 3.47 5.53
C SER A 114 4.71 2.77 6.38
N GLY A 115 5.19 3.47 7.42
CA GLY A 115 6.20 3.00 8.37
C GLY A 115 7.62 3.45 8.01
N ILE A 116 8.62 2.93 8.71
CA ILE A 116 10.02 3.21 8.40
C ILE A 116 10.50 2.16 7.40
N PHE A 117 10.82 2.58 6.19
CA PHE A 117 11.30 1.72 5.12
C PHE A 117 12.67 1.15 5.45
N THR A 118 12.73 -0.18 5.47
CA THR A 118 13.94 -1.01 5.62
C THR A 118 14.04 -2.07 4.52
N GLY A 119 13.37 -1.82 3.39
CA GLY A 119 13.35 -2.74 2.26
C GLY A 119 14.69 -2.80 1.54
N THR A 120 14.92 -3.89 0.80
CA THR A 120 16.13 -4.04 0.00
C THR A 120 16.11 -3.08 -1.19
N CYS A 121 17.27 -2.51 -1.49
CA CYS A 121 17.52 -1.58 -2.59
C CYS A 121 19.03 -1.52 -2.86
N GLY A 122 19.41 -1.06 -4.06
CA GLY A 122 20.82 -0.89 -4.44
C GLY A 122 21.35 0.51 -4.18
N THR A 123 22.65 0.71 -4.45
CA THR A 123 23.37 2.00 -4.36
C THR A 123 23.54 2.69 -5.72
N LYS A 124 22.84 2.21 -6.75
CA LYS A 124 22.69 2.86 -8.06
C LYS A 124 21.45 3.78 -7.96
N LEU A 125 21.59 5.09 -8.22
CA LEU A 125 20.73 6.20 -7.72
C LEU A 125 19.80 6.86 -8.77
N ASP A 126 18.59 6.37 -9.09
CA ASP A 126 17.74 7.05 -10.12
C ASP A 126 17.20 8.40 -9.71
N HIS A 127 16.71 8.46 -8.49
CA HIS A 127 15.56 9.29 -8.23
C HIS A 127 15.94 10.44 -7.32
N GLY A 128 15.90 11.65 -7.89
CA GLY A 128 16.05 12.88 -7.14
C GLY A 128 14.89 13.03 -6.16
N VAL A 129 15.22 13.01 -4.87
CA VAL A 129 14.29 13.21 -3.75
C VAL A 129 14.83 14.31 -2.84
N THR A 130 13.96 14.89 -2.01
CA THR A 130 14.35 15.93 -1.05
C THR A 130 14.25 15.37 0.36
N ALA A 131 15.38 15.26 1.07
CA ALA A 131 15.35 15.10 2.52
C ALA A 131 14.86 16.42 3.13
N ILE A 132 13.77 16.37 3.91
CA ILE A 132 13.12 17.56 4.51
C ILE A 132 13.14 17.53 6.05
N GLY A 133 13.71 16.48 6.65
CA GLY A 133 13.82 16.34 8.09
C GLY A 133 14.37 14.96 8.47
N TYR A 134 14.44 14.72 9.78
CA TYR A 134 14.85 13.44 10.37
C TYR A 134 14.14 13.27 11.72
N GLY A 135 14.14 12.06 12.26
CA GLY A 135 13.54 11.77 13.55
C GLY A 135 13.83 10.35 14.04
N ALA A 136 13.11 9.92 15.07
CA ALA A 136 13.12 8.54 15.56
C ALA A 136 11.70 8.10 15.95
N SER A 137 11.41 6.82 15.77
CA SER A 137 10.19 6.14 16.25
C SER A 137 10.58 4.73 16.67
N ASP A 138 10.09 4.26 17.82
CA ASP A 138 10.22 2.85 18.23
C ASP A 138 11.69 2.34 18.25
N GLY A 139 12.61 3.20 18.67
CA GLY A 139 14.06 2.95 18.68
C GLY A 139 14.77 3.07 17.32
N MET A 140 14.03 3.23 16.22
CA MET A 140 14.57 3.35 14.86
C MET A 140 14.61 4.81 14.41
N LYS A 141 15.81 5.28 14.05
CA LYS A 141 16.02 6.60 13.44
C LYS A 141 15.64 6.58 11.96
N TYR A 142 15.18 7.72 11.44
CA TYR A 142 14.81 7.85 10.02
C TYR A 142 15.13 9.22 9.42
N TRP A 143 15.33 9.25 8.11
CA TRP A 143 15.23 10.45 7.28
C TRP A 143 13.79 10.61 6.80
N LEU A 144 13.24 11.83 6.88
CA LEU A 144 11.97 12.17 6.25
C LEU A 144 12.22 12.70 4.84
N VAL A 145 11.76 11.96 3.84
CA VAL A 145 12.05 12.20 2.43
C VAL A 145 10.76 12.51 1.67
N LYS A 146 10.73 13.66 1.00
CA LYS A 146 9.67 14.06 0.08
C LYS A 146 9.90 13.46 -1.30
N ASN A 147 8.87 12.79 -1.82
CA ASN A 147 8.87 12.19 -3.16
C ASN A 147 8.05 13.05 -4.15
N SER A 148 8.26 12.85 -5.45
CA SER A 148 7.58 13.50 -6.57
C SER A 148 6.53 12.59 -7.25
N TRP A 149 6.12 11.52 -6.57
CA TRP A 149 5.17 10.53 -7.10
C TRP A 149 3.70 10.84 -6.74
N GLY A 150 3.43 11.92 -6.01
CA GLY A 150 2.08 12.36 -5.64
C GLY A 150 1.55 11.71 -4.36
N ALA A 151 0.51 12.31 -3.76
CA ALA A 151 0.06 11.99 -2.40
C ALA A 151 -0.51 10.57 -2.21
N GLN A 152 -0.85 9.87 -3.30
CA GLN A 152 -1.39 8.51 -3.24
C GLN A 152 -0.32 7.42 -3.00
N TRP A 153 0.96 7.77 -3.15
CA TRP A 153 2.10 6.89 -2.83
C TRP A 153 2.63 7.19 -1.43
N GLY A 154 3.04 6.14 -0.69
CA GLY A 154 3.61 6.28 0.65
C GLY A 154 2.68 6.98 1.64
N GLU A 155 3.32 7.73 2.55
CA GLU A 155 2.69 8.55 3.57
C GLU A 155 2.45 9.94 2.97
N GLU A 156 1.35 10.12 2.23
CA GLU A 156 0.98 11.39 1.57
C GLU A 156 2.03 11.94 0.58
N GLY A 157 2.76 11.06 -0.09
CA GLY A 157 3.88 11.41 -0.98
C GLY A 157 5.23 11.48 -0.29
N TYR A 158 5.30 11.14 1.00
CA TYR A 158 6.53 11.06 1.78
C TYR A 158 6.90 9.60 2.11
N ILE A 159 8.18 9.39 2.44
CA ILE A 159 8.72 8.14 2.95
C ILE A 159 9.68 8.45 4.09
N ARG A 160 9.61 7.64 5.14
CA ARG A 160 10.61 7.60 6.20
C ARG A 160 11.57 6.46 5.89
N THR A 161 12.83 6.74 5.58
CA THR A 161 13.85 5.72 5.30
C THR A 161 14.74 5.53 6.53
N GLN A 162 15.12 4.30 6.86
CA GLN A 162 15.97 4.05 8.02
C GLN A 162 17.30 4.82 7.92
N MET A 163 17.63 5.51 9.01
CA MET A 163 18.90 6.22 9.24
C MET A 163 19.82 5.34 10.11
N ASP A 164 21.12 5.64 10.12
CA ASP A 164 22.17 4.89 10.84
C ASP A 164 22.21 3.40 10.47
N VAL A 165 22.20 3.10 9.17
CA VAL A 165 22.54 1.77 8.65
C VAL A 165 24.06 1.63 8.47
N ASP A 166 24.60 0.40 8.55
CA ASP A 166 26.05 0.14 8.45
C ASP A 166 26.67 0.55 7.10
N ALA A 167 25.85 0.62 6.04
CA ALA A 167 26.29 1.05 4.71
C ALA A 167 26.58 2.56 4.69
N LYS A 168 27.81 2.94 4.34
CA LYS A 168 28.26 4.35 4.27
C LYS A 168 27.48 5.17 3.24
N GLU A 169 26.96 4.50 2.22
CA GLU A 169 26.09 5.03 1.18
C GLU A 169 24.70 5.42 1.72
N GLY A 170 24.33 4.97 2.92
CA GLY A 170 22.99 5.04 3.46
C GLY A 170 22.02 4.06 2.79
N LEU A 171 20.82 3.90 3.35
CA LEU A 171 19.81 3.04 2.76
C LEU A 171 19.44 3.54 1.36
N CYS A 172 19.45 2.65 0.37
CA CYS A 172 19.25 2.95 -1.06
C CYS A 172 20.23 3.99 -1.66
N GLY A 173 21.40 4.20 -1.03
CA GLY A 173 22.38 5.16 -1.49
C GLY A 173 22.04 6.64 -1.20
N LEU A 174 21.10 6.89 -0.27
CA LEU A 174 20.61 8.24 0.05
C LEU A 174 21.70 9.24 0.45
N ALA A 175 22.83 8.79 1.00
CA ALA A 175 23.95 9.63 1.42
C ALA A 175 25.01 9.87 0.32
N MET A 176 24.88 9.28 -0.87
CA MET A 176 25.95 9.27 -1.88
C MET A 176 26.10 10.55 -2.71
N LYS A 177 25.01 11.29 -2.96
CA LYS A 177 25.00 12.48 -3.85
C LYS A 177 24.08 13.59 -3.33
N ALA A 178 24.17 13.88 -2.04
CA ALA A 178 23.45 15.02 -1.45
C ALA A 178 23.98 16.36 -2.00
N SER A 179 23.07 17.31 -2.21
CA SER A 179 23.37 18.69 -2.56
C SER A 179 22.28 19.61 -1.99
N TYR A 180 22.62 20.88 -1.77
CA TYR A 180 21.70 21.91 -1.30
C TYR A 180 22.00 23.23 -2.01
N PRO A 181 20.99 24.09 -2.27
CA PRO A 181 21.23 25.41 -2.85
C PRO A 181 21.86 26.34 -1.82
N THR A 182 22.78 27.20 -2.28
CA THR A 182 23.25 28.39 -1.56
C THR A 182 22.57 29.63 -2.11
N ALA A 183 22.36 30.65 -1.27
CA ALA A 183 21.74 31.93 -1.61
C ALA A 183 22.73 33.09 -1.43
#